data_AF-A0A350J1X4-F1
#
_entry.id   AF-A0A350J1X4-F1
#
_cell.length_a   1.000
_cell.length_b   1.000
_cell.length_c   1.000
_cell.angle_alpha   90.00
_cell.angle_beta   90.00
_cell.angle_gamma   90.00
#
_symmetry.space_group_name_H-M   'P 1'
#
loop_
_entity.id
_entity.type
_entity.pdbx_description
1 polymer ?
#
loop_
_entity_poly.entity_id
_entity_poly.type
_entity_poly.pdbx_seq_one_letter_code
_entity_poly.pdbx_strand_id
1 'polypeptide(L)'
;RRYPDLLVHRAIRSIVRSRKICDQVKRVPGAKVISKKIIYPYSQADIVAAGMHTSMAERRADDATRDVTAWLKCEYLQDRIGETFDGVVAGVTRFGIFVELENLFVEGLVHINSLGQDFFRFDQAQQRLVGERTGVVYCLGDKVKVVVARVDLDERKVDLEMHGAVKPGDDKKRFKDKKAKDRKEASARSLKAGAGGKGKSGVKDKSSGKNKPSKKAAAKKKGGKKAKPKSASAASKKPSATKKTSKSKAARKLK
;
A
#
# COMPACT_ATOMS: atom_id res chain seq x y z
N ARG A 1 -1.26 -23.59 -12.91
CA ARG A 1 -1.73 -24.99 -12.71
C ARG A 1 -2.47 -25.16 -11.37
N ARG A 2 -3.50 -24.35 -11.08
CA ARG A 2 -3.96 -24.17 -9.68
C ARG A 2 -4.90 -25.30 -9.27
N TYR A 3 -4.81 -25.77 -8.02
CA TYR A 3 -5.71 -26.82 -7.51
C TYR A 3 -7.20 -26.41 -7.49
N PRO A 4 -7.59 -25.14 -7.25
CA PRO A 4 -8.97 -24.70 -7.40
C PRO A 4 -9.58 -24.97 -8.78
N ASP A 5 -8.79 -24.85 -9.86
CA ASP A 5 -9.25 -25.13 -11.22
C ASP A 5 -9.75 -26.60 -11.32
N LEU A 6 -9.02 -27.56 -10.71
CA LEU A 6 -9.41 -28.97 -10.67
C LEU A 6 -10.73 -29.21 -9.92
N LEU A 7 -10.96 -28.49 -8.81
CA LEU A 7 -12.21 -28.57 -8.06
C LEU A 7 -13.38 -28.03 -8.90
N VAL A 8 -13.20 -26.91 -9.60
CA VAL A 8 -14.18 -26.35 -10.54
C VAL A 8 -14.50 -27.33 -11.67
N HIS A 9 -13.49 -27.96 -12.28
CA HIS A 9 -13.71 -28.99 -13.30
C HIS A 9 -14.51 -30.19 -12.77
N ARG A 10 -14.24 -30.65 -11.55
CA ARG A 10 -15.03 -31.72 -10.90
C ARG A 10 -16.47 -31.27 -10.61
N ALA A 11 -16.66 -30.02 -10.16
CA ALA A 11 -18.00 -29.46 -9.91
C ALA A 11 -18.83 -29.41 -11.20
N ILE A 12 -18.29 -28.82 -12.27
CA ILE A 12 -18.93 -28.75 -13.60
C ILE A 12 -19.25 -30.16 -14.11
N ARG A 13 -18.28 -31.09 -14.05
CA ARG A 13 -18.50 -32.49 -14.47
C ARG A 13 -19.64 -33.15 -13.69
N SER A 14 -19.80 -32.84 -12.40
CA SER A 14 -20.90 -33.37 -11.58
C SER A 14 -22.28 -32.85 -12.02
N ILE A 15 -22.38 -31.59 -12.46
CA ILE A 15 -23.62 -31.02 -12.99
C ILE A 15 -23.94 -31.64 -14.35
N VAL A 16 -22.96 -31.66 -15.27
CA VAL A 16 -23.10 -32.22 -16.63
C VAL A 16 -23.49 -33.71 -16.59
N ARG A 17 -22.95 -34.50 -15.64
CA ARG A 17 -23.23 -35.94 -15.49
C ARG A 17 -24.40 -36.27 -14.55
N SER A 18 -25.10 -35.27 -14.01
CA SER A 18 -26.32 -35.47 -13.22
C SER A 18 -27.58 -35.55 -14.09
N ARG A 19 -28.72 -35.94 -13.49
CA ARG A 19 -30.06 -35.87 -14.13
C ARG A 19 -30.76 -34.52 -13.94
N LYS A 20 -30.14 -33.53 -13.27
CA LYS A 20 -30.79 -32.22 -13.01
C LYS A 20 -30.94 -31.44 -14.32
N ILE A 21 -32.15 -30.98 -14.62
CA ILE A 21 -32.38 -30.08 -15.75
C ILE A 21 -31.84 -28.70 -15.37
N CYS A 22 -31.06 -28.09 -16.25
CA CYS A 22 -30.47 -26.76 -16.09
C CYS A 22 -30.34 -26.14 -17.49
N ASP A 23 -30.86 -24.93 -17.69
CA ASP A 23 -30.97 -24.30 -19.02
C ASP A 23 -29.59 -24.10 -19.71
N GLN A 24 -28.56 -23.91 -18.89
CA GLN A 24 -27.17 -23.73 -19.32
C GLN A 24 -26.45 -25.06 -19.68
N VAL A 25 -27.08 -26.23 -19.51
CA VAL A 25 -26.42 -27.54 -19.64
C VAL A 25 -27.12 -28.44 -20.65
N LYS A 26 -26.69 -28.36 -21.92
CA LYS A 26 -27.09 -29.29 -22.97
C LYS A 26 -26.28 -30.59 -22.85
N ARG A 27 -26.96 -31.74 -22.81
CA ARG A 27 -26.35 -33.07 -22.71
C ARG A 27 -26.48 -33.81 -24.02
N VAL A 28 -25.40 -34.46 -24.45
CA VAL A 28 -25.42 -35.33 -25.65
C VAL A 28 -26.23 -36.60 -25.34
N PRO A 29 -27.08 -37.10 -26.27
CA PRO A 29 -27.73 -38.40 -26.13
C PRO A 29 -26.74 -39.52 -25.80
N GLY A 30 -27.15 -40.47 -24.96
CA GLY A 30 -26.28 -41.56 -24.50
C GLY A 30 -25.24 -41.20 -23.42
N ALA A 31 -25.20 -39.94 -22.96
CA ALA A 31 -24.30 -39.54 -21.88
C ALA A 31 -24.61 -40.27 -20.55
N LYS A 32 -23.78 -41.27 -20.21
CA LYS A 32 -23.86 -42.01 -18.93
C LYS A 32 -23.89 -41.05 -17.73
N VAL A 33 -24.89 -41.24 -16.86
CA VAL A 33 -25.05 -40.57 -15.57
C VAL A 33 -24.03 -41.16 -14.58
N ILE A 34 -23.41 -40.31 -13.75
CA ILE A 34 -22.42 -40.71 -12.76
C ILE A 34 -22.78 -40.06 -11.43
N SER A 35 -22.65 -40.78 -10.31
CA SER A 35 -23.06 -40.26 -9.00
C SER A 35 -22.18 -39.08 -8.54
N LYS A 36 -22.78 -38.11 -7.84
CA LYS A 36 -22.04 -36.97 -7.26
C LYS A 36 -20.94 -37.47 -6.31
N LYS A 37 -21.20 -38.52 -5.52
CA LYS A 37 -20.23 -39.12 -4.59
C LYS A 37 -18.95 -39.64 -5.28
N ILE A 38 -18.99 -39.95 -6.58
CA ILE A 38 -17.81 -40.40 -7.34
C ILE A 38 -17.05 -39.23 -7.97
N ILE A 39 -17.74 -38.25 -8.55
CA ILE A 39 -17.08 -37.12 -9.26
C ILE A 39 -16.67 -36.00 -8.31
N TYR A 40 -17.53 -35.67 -7.34
CA TYR A 40 -17.41 -34.52 -6.46
C TYR A 40 -17.82 -34.91 -5.03
N PRO A 41 -16.99 -35.71 -4.33
CA PRO A 41 -17.23 -36.18 -2.96
C PRO A 41 -17.08 -35.08 -1.88
N TYR A 42 -17.17 -33.80 -2.25
CA TYR A 42 -16.92 -32.68 -1.35
C TYR A 42 -18.22 -32.12 -0.77
N SER A 43 -18.24 -31.97 0.56
CA SER A 43 -19.20 -31.17 1.31
C SER A 43 -18.86 -29.68 1.23
N GLN A 44 -19.73 -28.82 1.76
CA GLN A 44 -19.45 -27.39 1.84
C GLN A 44 -18.24 -27.09 2.76
N ALA A 45 -18.08 -27.84 3.85
CA ALA A 45 -16.96 -27.69 4.77
C ALA A 45 -15.62 -28.02 4.09
N ASP A 46 -15.57 -29.09 3.29
CA ASP A 46 -14.36 -29.48 2.55
C ASP A 46 -13.93 -28.41 1.56
N ILE A 47 -14.88 -27.74 0.91
CA ILE A 47 -14.59 -26.66 -0.05
C ILE A 47 -14.11 -25.38 0.64
N VAL A 48 -14.65 -25.04 1.81
CA VAL A 48 -14.15 -23.92 2.64
C VAL A 48 -12.72 -24.22 3.12
N ALA A 49 -12.47 -25.43 3.62
CA ALA A 49 -11.13 -25.85 4.04
C ALA A 49 -10.12 -25.87 2.88
N ALA A 50 -10.53 -26.39 1.71
CA ALA A 50 -9.71 -26.37 0.50
C ALA A 50 -9.40 -24.94 0.03
N GLY A 51 -10.37 -24.03 0.08
CA GLY A 51 -10.17 -22.61 -0.24
C GLY A 51 -9.07 -22.00 0.63
N MET A 52 -9.19 -22.12 1.96
CA MET A 52 -8.19 -21.64 2.92
C MET A 52 -6.80 -22.23 2.65
N HIS A 53 -6.71 -23.55 2.42
CA HIS A 53 -5.45 -24.23 2.12
C HIS A 53 -4.83 -23.74 0.81
N THR A 54 -5.62 -23.61 -0.27
CA THR A 54 -5.10 -23.14 -1.56
C THR A 54 -4.62 -21.70 -1.52
N SER A 55 -5.31 -20.80 -0.80
CA SER A 55 -4.86 -19.41 -0.61
C SER A 55 -3.60 -19.31 0.27
N MET A 56 -3.43 -20.21 1.25
CA MET A 56 -2.17 -20.31 2.00
C MET A 56 -1.03 -20.80 1.10
N ALA A 57 -1.27 -21.85 0.30
CA ALA A 57 -0.28 -22.45 -0.57
C ALA A 57 0.17 -21.51 -1.70
N GLU A 58 -0.73 -20.65 -2.20
CA GLU A 58 -0.45 -19.57 -3.15
C GLU A 58 0.54 -18.55 -2.55
N ARG A 59 0.20 -17.94 -1.41
CA ARG A 59 1.12 -17.01 -0.72
C ARG A 59 2.48 -17.64 -0.43
N ARG A 60 2.49 -18.88 0.07
CA ARG A 60 3.75 -19.63 0.34
C ARG A 60 4.60 -19.84 -0.92
N ALA A 61 3.97 -20.03 -2.09
CA ALA A 61 4.68 -20.17 -3.35
C ALA A 61 5.23 -18.83 -3.84
N ASP A 62 4.47 -17.76 -3.70
CA ASP A 62 4.91 -16.39 -4.05
C ASP A 62 6.06 -15.94 -3.17
N ASP A 63 5.98 -16.14 -1.86
CA ASP A 63 7.02 -15.80 -0.89
C ASP A 63 8.31 -16.58 -1.18
N ALA A 64 8.23 -17.90 -1.43
CA ALA A 64 9.40 -18.70 -1.83
C ALA A 64 10.00 -18.27 -3.18
N THR A 65 9.17 -17.78 -4.12
CA THR A 65 9.64 -17.28 -5.42
C THR A 65 10.34 -15.92 -5.26
N ARG A 66 9.81 -15.04 -4.40
CA ARG A 66 10.46 -13.78 -4.03
C ARG A 66 11.80 -14.02 -3.36
N ASP A 67 11.87 -14.95 -2.41
CA ASP A 67 13.08 -15.35 -1.70
C ASP A 67 14.23 -15.76 -2.63
N VAL A 68 13.95 -16.67 -3.58
CA VAL A 68 14.92 -17.10 -4.60
C VAL A 68 15.29 -15.95 -5.53
N THR A 69 14.33 -15.12 -5.92
CA THR A 69 14.57 -13.95 -6.77
C THR A 69 15.47 -12.92 -6.07
N ALA A 70 15.26 -12.68 -4.77
CA ALA A 70 16.07 -11.78 -3.95
C ALA A 70 17.50 -12.30 -3.79
N TRP A 71 17.67 -13.61 -3.55
CA TRP A 71 18.99 -14.23 -3.47
C TRP A 71 19.76 -14.12 -4.79
N LEU A 72 19.15 -14.48 -5.93
CA LEU A 72 19.76 -14.34 -7.27
C LEU A 72 20.12 -12.88 -7.61
N LYS A 73 19.31 -11.92 -7.16
CA LYS A 73 19.58 -10.48 -7.31
C LYS A 73 20.78 -10.02 -6.47
N CYS A 74 20.95 -10.57 -5.27
CA CYS A 74 22.12 -10.29 -4.42
C CYS A 74 23.38 -10.88 -5.04
N GLU A 75 23.35 -12.15 -5.49
CA GLU A 75 24.49 -12.80 -6.17
C GLU A 75 24.94 -11.98 -7.39
N TYR A 76 24.00 -11.50 -8.21
CA TYR A 76 24.29 -10.66 -9.38
C TYR A 76 24.81 -9.22 -9.07
N LEU A 77 24.73 -8.78 -7.81
CA LEU A 77 25.33 -7.53 -7.34
C LEU A 77 26.66 -7.73 -6.62
N GLN A 78 26.97 -8.95 -6.17
CA GLN A 78 28.23 -9.24 -5.46
C GLN A 78 29.46 -8.96 -6.33
N ASP A 79 29.39 -9.28 -7.62
CA ASP A 79 30.45 -8.99 -8.60
C ASP A 79 30.59 -7.49 -8.93
N ARG A 80 29.70 -6.63 -8.43
CA ARG A 80 29.60 -5.20 -8.78
C ARG A 80 29.51 -4.27 -7.56
N ILE A 81 30.11 -4.71 -6.46
CA ILE A 81 30.38 -3.87 -5.29
C ILE A 81 31.30 -2.72 -5.71
N GLY A 82 30.96 -1.49 -5.31
CA GLY A 82 31.63 -0.25 -5.70
C GLY A 82 31.08 0.43 -6.97
N GLU A 83 30.24 -0.23 -7.77
CA GLU A 83 29.60 0.42 -8.91
C GLU A 83 28.49 1.40 -8.48
N THR A 84 28.32 2.47 -9.28
CA THR A 84 27.27 3.49 -9.07
C THR A 84 26.04 3.18 -9.92
N PHE A 85 24.87 3.17 -9.28
CA PHE A 85 23.58 2.95 -9.93
C PHE A 85 22.65 4.14 -9.71
N ASP A 86 21.79 4.41 -10.70
CA ASP A 86 20.59 5.22 -10.52
C ASP A 86 19.49 4.36 -9.86
N GLY A 87 18.74 4.95 -8.94
CA GLY A 87 17.70 4.25 -8.19
C GLY A 87 16.55 5.17 -7.76
N VAL A 88 15.46 4.56 -7.33
CA VAL A 88 14.25 5.25 -6.84
C VAL A 88 13.99 4.84 -5.39
N VAL A 89 13.63 5.80 -4.54
CA VAL A 89 13.26 5.51 -3.15
C VAL A 89 11.95 4.71 -3.13
N ALA A 90 12.05 3.41 -2.85
CA ALA A 90 10.92 2.48 -2.76
C ALA A 90 10.29 2.41 -1.36
N GLY A 91 11.03 2.86 -0.33
CA GLY A 91 10.51 2.91 1.05
C GLY A 91 11.30 3.87 1.93
N VAL A 92 10.63 4.42 2.94
CA VAL A 92 11.26 5.33 3.91
C VAL A 92 10.95 4.84 5.32
N THR A 93 11.98 4.72 6.16
CA THR A 93 11.84 4.27 7.56
C THR A 93 12.54 5.22 8.52
N ARG A 94 12.54 4.89 9.82
CA ARG A 94 13.26 5.66 10.83
C ARG A 94 14.78 5.47 10.79
N PHE A 95 15.26 4.33 10.28
CA PHE A 95 16.69 3.97 10.29
C PHE A 95 17.37 4.15 8.92
N GLY A 96 16.63 4.48 7.88
CA GLY A 96 17.16 4.64 6.52
C GLY A 96 16.08 4.69 5.45
N ILE A 97 16.51 4.72 4.19
CA ILE A 97 15.65 4.59 3.01
C ILE A 97 15.96 3.29 2.27
N PHE A 98 14.93 2.68 1.71
CA PHE A 98 15.08 1.59 0.75
C PHE A 98 15.08 2.20 -0.65
N VAL A 99 16.12 1.90 -1.42
CA VAL A 99 16.30 2.35 -2.79
C VAL A 99 16.24 1.13 -3.71
N GLU A 100 15.32 1.16 -4.67
CA GLU A 100 15.26 0.18 -5.75
C GLU A 100 16.16 0.65 -6.91
N LEU A 101 17.12 -0.18 -7.31
CA LEU A 101 18.04 0.12 -8.41
C LEU A 101 17.32 0.04 -9.76
N GLU A 102 17.44 1.09 -10.58
CA GLU A 102 16.83 1.12 -11.92
C GLU A 102 17.43 0.01 -12.82
N ASN A 103 16.58 -0.60 -13.65
CA ASN A 103 16.87 -1.75 -14.53
C ASN A 103 17.15 -3.08 -13.82
N LEU A 104 17.66 -3.08 -12.59
CA LEU A 104 17.96 -4.30 -11.82
C LEU A 104 16.81 -4.72 -10.88
N PHE A 105 15.96 -3.77 -10.47
CA PHE A 105 14.82 -3.99 -9.57
C PHE A 105 15.26 -4.63 -8.24
N VAL A 106 16.45 -4.29 -7.74
CA VAL A 106 16.97 -4.77 -6.45
C VAL A 106 16.78 -3.68 -5.42
N GLU A 107 16.18 -4.03 -4.29
CA GLU A 107 16.05 -3.14 -3.14
C GLU A 107 17.32 -3.24 -2.28
N GLY A 108 17.92 -2.09 -1.97
CA GLY A 108 19.00 -1.99 -0.99
C GLY A 108 18.70 -0.92 0.07
N LEU A 109 19.29 -1.06 1.24
CA LEU A 109 19.13 -0.16 2.37
C LEU A 109 20.25 0.89 2.37
N VAL A 110 19.88 2.17 2.28
CA VAL A 110 20.77 3.26 2.68
C VAL A 110 20.49 3.60 4.13
N HIS A 111 21.43 3.27 5.02
CA HIS A 111 21.32 3.59 6.44
C HIS A 111 21.37 5.11 6.68
N ILE A 112 20.69 5.59 7.72
CA ILE A 112 20.59 7.02 8.06
C ILE A 112 21.96 7.72 8.19
N ASN A 113 22.98 7.01 8.66
CA ASN A 113 24.35 7.54 8.77
C ASN A 113 25.00 7.83 7.40
N SER A 114 24.62 7.08 6.36
CA SER A 114 25.16 7.20 5.00
C SER A 114 24.39 8.22 4.15
N LEU A 115 23.27 8.77 4.67
CA LEU A 115 22.51 9.86 4.03
C LEU A 115 23.18 11.24 4.18
N GLY A 116 24.16 11.36 5.08
CA GLY A 116 24.93 12.57 5.35
C GLY A 116 25.00 12.93 6.83
N GLN A 117 25.83 13.94 7.14
CA GLN A 117 26.04 14.46 8.49
C GLN A 117 24.89 15.37 8.95
N ASP A 118 23.67 14.84 9.05
CA ASP A 118 22.49 15.59 9.53
C ASP A 118 21.56 14.70 10.37
N PHE A 119 20.78 15.32 11.25
CA PHE A 119 19.74 14.65 12.00
C PHE A 119 18.48 14.55 11.13
N PHE A 120 18.15 13.35 10.66
CA PHE A 120 16.93 13.14 9.89
C PHE A 120 15.74 12.74 10.77
N ARG A 121 14.65 13.51 10.66
CA ARG A 121 13.38 13.23 11.32
C ARG A 121 12.43 12.50 10.37
N PHE A 122 11.99 11.30 10.76
CA PHE A 122 11.00 10.53 10.02
C PHE A 122 9.58 11.08 10.24
N ASP A 123 8.89 11.41 9.15
CA ASP A 123 7.49 11.82 9.12
C ASP A 123 6.65 10.69 8.52
N GLN A 124 6.07 9.87 9.42
CA GLN A 124 5.28 8.69 9.05
C GLN A 124 4.03 9.03 8.22
N ALA A 125 3.45 10.23 8.40
CA ALA A 125 2.23 10.63 7.70
C ALA A 125 2.49 10.98 6.23
N GLN A 126 3.72 11.42 5.91
CA GLN A 126 4.13 11.76 4.53
C GLN A 126 5.19 10.81 3.95
N GLN A 127 5.56 9.73 4.66
CA GLN A 127 6.57 8.74 4.25
C GLN A 127 7.86 9.40 3.75
N ARG A 128 8.43 10.27 4.59
CA ARG A 128 9.64 11.05 4.26
C ARG A 128 10.60 11.17 5.45
N LEU A 129 11.88 11.29 5.14
CA LEU A 129 12.94 11.71 6.07
C LEU A 129 13.29 13.16 5.78
N VAL A 130 13.30 14.01 6.81
CA VAL A 130 13.60 15.45 6.71
C VAL A 130 14.84 15.75 7.54
N GLY A 131 15.93 16.21 6.91
CA GLY A 131 17.13 16.68 7.60
C GLY A 131 16.88 18.00 8.33
N GLU A 132 17.16 18.06 9.63
CA GLU A 132 16.86 19.23 10.46
C GLU A 132 17.77 20.42 10.17
N ARG A 133 19.06 20.19 9.87
CA ARG A 133 20.03 21.26 9.57
C ARG A 133 20.07 21.61 8.08
N THR A 134 20.00 20.62 7.20
CA THR A 134 20.14 20.79 5.75
C THR A 134 18.83 21.12 5.05
N GLY A 135 17.69 20.76 5.63
CA GLY A 135 16.39 20.85 4.98
C GLY A 135 16.22 19.92 3.77
N VAL A 136 17.15 18.99 3.56
CA VAL A 136 17.03 17.91 2.56
C VAL A 136 15.86 17.02 2.95
N VAL A 137 15.07 16.62 1.97
CA VAL A 137 13.92 15.73 2.16
C VAL A 137 14.09 14.56 1.20
N TYR A 138 14.01 13.35 1.74
CA TYR A 138 13.90 12.11 0.99
C TYR A 138 12.47 11.59 1.13
N CYS A 139 11.72 11.58 0.03
CA CYS A 139 10.36 11.07 -0.08
C CYS A 139 10.34 9.75 -0.86
N LEU A 140 9.27 8.97 -0.67
CA LEU A 140 8.92 7.87 -1.56
C LEU A 140 8.82 8.36 -3.03
N GLY A 141 9.51 7.69 -3.95
CA GLY A 141 9.53 8.00 -5.38
C GLY A 141 10.62 8.98 -5.84
N ASP A 142 11.43 9.53 -4.94
CA ASP A 142 12.56 10.39 -5.32
C ASP A 142 13.65 9.58 -6.06
N LYS A 143 14.23 10.16 -7.12
CA LYS A 143 15.38 9.60 -7.83
C LYS A 143 16.68 9.95 -7.11
N VAL A 144 17.54 8.95 -6.91
CA VAL A 144 18.81 9.05 -6.19
C VAL A 144 19.92 8.30 -6.95
N LYS A 145 21.17 8.69 -6.73
CA LYS A 145 22.34 7.90 -7.14
C LYS A 145 22.97 7.26 -5.91
N VAL A 146 23.29 5.98 -6.02
CA VAL A 146 23.79 5.14 -4.93
C VAL A 146 24.96 4.28 -5.41
N VAL A 147 25.85 3.92 -4.49
CA VAL A 147 26.89 2.91 -4.71
C VAL A 147 26.59 1.68 -3.87
N VAL A 148 26.86 0.50 -4.43
CA VAL A 148 26.79 -0.78 -3.69
C VAL A 148 27.99 -0.87 -2.75
N ALA A 149 27.76 -0.74 -1.44
CA ALA A 149 28.84 -0.77 -0.45
C ALA A 149 29.11 -2.19 0.05
N ARG A 150 28.06 -2.99 0.27
CA ARG A 150 28.16 -4.40 0.65
C ARG A 150 26.94 -5.18 0.18
N VAL A 151 27.16 -6.46 -0.12
CA VAL A 151 26.10 -7.45 -0.33
C VAL A 151 26.26 -8.55 0.73
N ASP A 152 25.14 -9.01 1.29
CA ASP A 152 25.07 -10.12 2.23
C ASP A 152 24.10 -11.19 1.69
N LEU A 153 24.62 -12.34 1.26
CA LEU A 153 23.83 -13.41 0.64
C LEU A 153 22.99 -14.19 1.66
N ASP A 154 23.47 -14.32 2.91
CA ASP A 154 22.80 -15.08 3.96
C ASP A 154 21.56 -14.33 4.45
N GLU A 155 21.68 -13.01 4.68
CA GLU A 155 20.54 -12.16 5.02
C GLU A 155 19.74 -11.69 3.79
N ARG A 156 20.27 -11.89 2.57
CA ARG A 156 19.75 -11.37 1.29
C ARG A 156 19.55 -9.85 1.30
N LYS A 157 20.55 -9.14 1.85
CA LYS A 157 20.55 -7.69 2.00
C LYS A 157 21.63 -7.05 1.15
N VAL A 158 21.34 -5.83 0.70
CA VAL A 158 22.29 -4.97 0.00
C VAL A 158 22.38 -3.67 0.79
N ASP A 159 23.58 -3.33 1.26
CA ASP A 159 23.86 -2.05 1.88
C ASP A 159 24.32 -1.07 0.79
N LEU A 160 23.65 0.08 0.73
CA LEU A 160 23.87 1.13 -0.27
C LEU A 160 24.36 2.40 0.42
N GLU A 161 25.23 3.15 -0.27
CA GLU A 161 25.68 4.48 0.15
C GLU A 161 25.26 5.55 -0.86
N MET A 162 25.00 6.77 -0.40
CA MET A 162 24.60 7.88 -1.26
C MET A 162 25.77 8.37 -2.11
N HIS A 163 25.64 8.29 -3.43
CA HIS A 163 26.66 8.77 -4.35
C HIS A 163 26.35 10.19 -4.83
N GLY A 164 26.88 11.16 -4.08
CA GLY A 164 26.76 12.59 -4.37
C GLY A 164 25.52 13.24 -3.73
N ALA A 165 25.53 14.57 -3.65
CA ALA A 165 24.44 15.33 -3.05
C ALA A 165 23.18 15.25 -3.92
N VAL A 166 22.14 14.58 -3.42
CA VAL A 166 20.80 14.63 -4.01
C VAL A 166 20.33 16.08 -4.01
N LYS A 167 20.10 16.65 -5.20
CA LYS A 167 19.56 18.01 -5.36
C LYS A 167 18.14 18.02 -4.78
N PRO A 168 17.84 18.76 -3.70
CA PRO A 168 16.55 18.67 -3.03
C PRO A 168 15.45 19.42 -3.80
N GLY A 169 14.87 18.75 -4.80
CA GLY A 169 13.52 18.98 -5.28
C GLY A 169 13.35 19.85 -6.53
N ASP A 170 13.62 19.29 -7.71
CA ASP A 170 13.00 19.81 -8.94
C ASP A 170 11.47 19.56 -8.97
N ASP A 171 10.95 18.52 -8.30
CA ASP A 171 9.51 18.27 -8.18
C ASP A 171 8.75 19.30 -7.31
N LYS A 172 9.45 20.17 -6.54
CA LYS A 172 8.80 21.34 -5.91
C LYS A 172 8.25 22.33 -6.94
N LYS A 173 8.73 22.29 -8.20
CA LYS A 173 8.11 23.03 -9.32
C LYS A 173 6.75 22.44 -9.68
N ARG A 174 6.63 21.12 -9.86
CA ARG A 174 5.38 20.43 -10.28
C ARG A 174 4.14 20.74 -9.43
N PHE A 175 4.27 20.85 -8.11
CA PHE A 175 3.13 21.23 -7.24
C PHE A 175 2.84 22.74 -7.22
N LYS A 176 3.86 23.59 -7.44
CA LYS A 176 3.68 25.05 -7.48
C LYS A 176 3.13 25.51 -8.83
N ASP A 177 3.56 24.88 -9.91
CA ASP A 177 3.16 25.19 -11.28
C ASP A 177 1.72 24.78 -11.58
N LYS A 178 1.23 23.64 -11.05
CA LYS A 178 -0.22 23.32 -11.12
C LYS A 178 -1.06 24.41 -10.46
N LYS A 179 -0.73 24.78 -9.21
CA LYS A 179 -1.48 25.80 -8.46
C LYS A 179 -1.36 27.22 -9.05
N ALA A 180 -0.29 27.51 -9.80
CA ALA A 180 -0.13 28.74 -10.57
C ALA A 180 -0.92 28.71 -11.89
N LYS A 181 -0.94 27.57 -12.59
CA LYS A 181 -1.70 27.36 -13.84
C LYS A 181 -3.20 27.42 -13.58
N ASP A 182 -3.69 26.75 -12.54
CA ASP A 182 -5.12 26.77 -12.14
C ASP A 182 -5.58 28.19 -11.79
N ARG A 183 -4.73 29.00 -11.15
CA ARG A 183 -4.99 30.42 -10.87
C ARG A 183 -4.97 31.29 -12.14
N LYS A 184 -4.06 31.03 -13.09
CA LYS A 184 -4.04 31.73 -14.39
C LYS A 184 -5.27 31.39 -15.24
N GLU A 185 -5.70 30.13 -15.29
CA GLU A 185 -6.91 29.73 -16.02
C GLU A 185 -8.19 30.30 -15.38
N ALA A 186 -8.29 30.31 -14.05
CA ALA A 186 -9.39 30.98 -13.35
C ALA A 186 -9.45 32.48 -13.66
N SER A 187 -8.30 33.17 -13.62
CA SER A 187 -8.21 34.61 -13.95
C SER A 187 -8.46 34.92 -15.42
N ALA A 188 -8.09 34.02 -16.35
CA ALA A 188 -8.35 34.19 -17.78
C ALA A 188 -9.84 34.00 -18.12
N ARG A 189 -10.56 33.12 -17.39
CA ARG A 189 -12.00 32.92 -17.54
C ARG A 189 -12.82 34.11 -17.02
N SER A 190 -12.40 34.77 -15.93
CA SER A 190 -13.09 35.97 -15.42
C SER A 190 -12.91 37.20 -16.32
N LEU A 191 -11.78 37.33 -17.01
CA LEU A 191 -11.50 38.46 -17.90
C LEU A 191 -12.19 38.37 -19.27
N LYS A 192 -12.58 37.17 -19.73
CA LYS A 192 -13.34 36.99 -20.98
C LYS A 192 -14.86 37.22 -20.85
N ALA A 193 -15.39 37.40 -19.65
CA ALA A 193 -16.82 37.65 -19.42
C ALA A 193 -17.21 39.15 -19.36
N GLY A 194 -16.27 40.06 -19.60
CA GLY A 194 -16.42 41.50 -19.29
C GLY A 194 -16.36 42.47 -20.48
N ALA A 195 -16.43 42.02 -21.74
CA ALA A 195 -16.28 42.91 -22.91
C ALA A 195 -17.20 42.55 -24.08
N GLY A 196 -18.12 43.47 -24.43
CA GLY A 196 -19.03 43.41 -25.59
C GLY A 196 -20.44 42.89 -25.24
N GLY A 197 -21.55 43.57 -25.55
CA GLY A 197 -21.74 44.87 -26.24
C GLY A 197 -23.15 45.47 -26.03
N LYS A 198 -23.42 46.66 -26.59
CA LYS A 198 -24.67 47.44 -26.41
C LYS A 198 -25.76 47.16 -27.48
N GLY A 199 -27.02 47.15 -27.05
CA GLY A 199 -28.23 47.53 -27.83
C GLY A 199 -28.93 46.43 -28.65
N LYS A 200 -30.24 46.50 -28.94
CA LYS A 200 -31.36 47.36 -28.46
C LYS A 200 -32.73 46.74 -28.91
N SER A 201 -33.87 47.19 -28.36
CA SER A 201 -35.30 46.74 -28.56
C SER A 201 -35.60 45.29 -28.09
N GLY A 202 -36.80 44.84 -27.66
CA GLY A 202 -38.14 45.43 -27.42
C GLY A 202 -39.22 44.29 -27.28
N VAL A 203 -40.45 44.38 -26.72
CA VAL A 203 -41.23 45.35 -25.89
C VAL A 203 -42.41 44.61 -25.20
N LYS A 204 -42.71 44.89 -23.90
CA LYS A 204 -43.93 44.49 -23.10
C LYS A 204 -44.13 42.98 -22.76
N ASP A 205 -44.88 42.57 -21.71
CA ASP A 205 -45.88 43.28 -20.86
C ASP A 205 -45.81 42.96 -19.32
N LYS A 206 -46.74 43.52 -18.53
CA LYS A 206 -46.77 43.73 -17.06
C LYS A 206 -47.03 42.50 -16.16
N SER A 207 -46.61 42.59 -14.89
CA SER A 207 -47.47 42.78 -13.68
C SER A 207 -46.65 42.61 -12.38
N SER A 208 -46.40 43.70 -11.62
CA SER A 208 -47.10 44.12 -10.37
C SER A 208 -46.90 43.22 -9.13
N GLY A 209 -46.33 43.78 -8.05
CA GLY A 209 -46.35 43.13 -6.72
C GLY A 209 -45.38 43.76 -5.69
N LYS A 210 -45.92 44.46 -4.68
CA LYS A 210 -45.14 45.01 -3.54
C LYS A 210 -44.82 43.89 -2.52
N ASN A 211 -43.63 43.86 -1.91
CA ASN A 211 -43.45 44.36 -0.52
C ASN A 211 -42.01 44.27 0.05
N LYS A 212 -41.74 45.20 0.98
CA LYS A 212 -40.64 45.27 1.97
C LYS A 212 -41.02 44.41 3.22
N PRO A 213 -40.26 44.42 4.34
CA PRO A 213 -38.81 44.56 4.62
C PRO A 213 -38.31 43.32 5.46
N SER A 214 -37.15 43.19 6.12
CA SER A 214 -36.40 44.11 6.99
C SER A 214 -35.10 43.49 7.59
N LYS A 215 -34.19 44.37 8.04
CA LYS A 215 -33.22 44.27 9.18
C LYS A 215 -32.51 42.91 9.42
N LYS A 216 -31.20 42.75 9.16
CA LYS A 216 -30.04 43.34 9.90
C LYS A 216 -30.17 43.37 11.43
N ALA A 217 -29.33 42.60 12.12
CA ALA A 217 -28.46 43.09 13.20
C ALA A 217 -27.29 42.11 13.42
N ALA A 218 -26.13 42.63 13.83
CA ALA A 218 -24.95 41.84 14.20
C ALA A 218 -24.63 42.05 15.69
N ALA A 219 -24.01 41.07 16.34
CA ALA A 219 -23.35 41.25 17.63
C ALA A 219 -22.14 40.30 17.76
N LYS A 220 -21.17 40.70 18.58
CA LYS A 220 -19.83 40.09 18.67
C LYS A 220 -19.42 39.95 20.14
N LYS A 221 -18.50 39.01 20.40
CA LYS A 221 -17.60 38.88 21.59
C LYS A 221 -18.08 38.17 22.87
N LYS A 222 -17.18 37.23 23.25
CA LYS A 222 -16.58 36.95 24.58
C LYS A 222 -17.44 36.28 25.68
N GLY A 223 -16.93 35.13 26.14
CA GLY A 223 -16.48 35.01 27.53
C GLY A 223 -16.73 33.68 28.27
N GLY A 224 -15.65 32.98 28.66
CA GLY A 224 -15.57 32.42 30.02
C GLY A 224 -15.66 30.90 30.24
N LYS A 225 -14.52 30.32 30.66
CA LYS A 225 -14.33 29.31 31.73
C LYS A 225 -14.78 27.84 31.57
N LYS A 226 -13.73 27.00 31.51
CA LYS A 226 -13.42 25.82 32.36
C LYS A 226 -14.03 24.42 32.08
N ALA A 227 -13.20 23.44 32.49
CA ALA A 227 -13.51 22.05 32.91
C ALA A 227 -13.60 20.92 31.84
N LYS A 228 -12.46 20.28 31.60
CA LYS A 228 -12.28 18.81 31.55
C LYS A 228 -11.82 18.36 32.97
N PRO A 229 -11.69 17.04 33.31
CA PRO A 229 -12.13 15.82 32.63
C PRO A 229 -12.81 14.80 33.60
N LYS A 230 -13.11 13.58 33.10
CA LYS A 230 -13.08 12.23 33.73
C LYS A 230 -14.21 11.36 33.13
N SER A 231 -14.20 10.03 33.00
CA SER A 231 -13.22 8.93 32.97
C SER A 231 -13.95 7.70 33.52
N ALA A 232 -14.11 6.64 32.73
CA ALA A 232 -14.29 5.26 33.19
C ALA A 232 -13.75 4.36 32.06
N SER A 233 -12.72 3.52 32.20
CA SER A 233 -12.26 2.62 33.28
C SER A 233 -13.12 1.37 33.46
N ALA A 234 -12.75 0.30 32.76
CA ALA A 234 -13.01 -1.07 33.17
C ALA A 234 -11.75 -1.90 32.85
N ALA A 235 -11.18 -2.56 33.86
CA ALA A 235 -9.98 -3.38 33.73
C ALA A 235 -10.17 -4.71 34.46
N SER A 236 -9.80 -5.81 33.81
CA SER A 236 -9.59 -7.13 34.43
C SER A 236 -8.53 -7.87 33.60
N LYS A 237 -7.28 -7.88 34.07
CA LYS A 237 -6.65 -8.93 34.91
C LYS A 237 -6.19 -10.17 34.12
N LYS A 238 -4.90 -10.18 33.76
CA LYS A 238 -4.08 -11.41 33.78
C LYS A 238 -3.81 -11.82 35.24
N PRO A 239 -3.48 -13.09 35.49
CA PRO A 239 -2.47 -13.47 36.46
C PRO A 239 -1.20 -14.04 35.80
N SER A 240 -0.13 -14.11 36.59
CA SER A 240 1.24 -14.41 36.19
C SER A 240 1.63 -15.89 36.29
N ALA A 241 2.81 -16.23 35.76
CA ALA A 241 3.40 -17.55 35.80
C ALA A 241 3.73 -18.06 37.23
N THR A 242 3.85 -19.38 37.36
CA THR A 242 4.54 -20.03 38.49
C THR A 242 5.50 -21.09 37.99
N LYS A 243 6.72 -21.08 38.54
CA LYS A 243 7.84 -21.96 38.21
C LYS A 243 7.86 -23.13 39.19
N LYS A 244 7.92 -24.39 38.71
CA LYS A 244 8.29 -25.54 39.56
C LYS A 244 9.29 -26.45 38.87
N THR A 245 10.37 -26.70 39.59
CA THR A 245 11.45 -27.64 39.31
C THR A 245 11.17 -29.00 39.96
N SER A 246 11.56 -30.10 39.33
CA SER A 246 11.89 -31.35 40.03
C SER A 246 12.96 -32.14 39.27
N LYS A 247 13.78 -32.90 40.02
CA LYS A 247 14.90 -33.71 39.52
C LYS A 247 14.56 -35.20 39.60
N SER A 248 14.96 -35.97 38.58
CA SER A 248 15.44 -37.36 38.61
C SER A 248 15.97 -37.65 37.19
N LYS A 249 17.19 -38.14 36.89
CA LYS A 249 18.22 -38.99 37.53
C LYS A 249 17.90 -40.50 37.46
N ALA A 250 18.86 -41.25 36.88
CA ALA A 250 18.93 -42.72 36.71
C ALA A 250 18.05 -43.32 35.58
N ALA A 251 18.44 -44.38 34.85
CA ALA A 251 19.78 -44.95 34.64
C ALA A 251 19.87 -45.83 33.37
N ARG A 252 21.07 -45.86 32.80
CA ARG A 252 21.70 -46.86 31.90
C ARG A 252 21.25 -48.32 32.10
N LYS A 253 20.88 -49.01 31.02
CA LYS A 253 21.38 -50.37 30.73
C LYS A 253 21.25 -50.78 29.26
N LEU A 254 22.33 -51.33 28.71
CA LEU A 254 22.29 -52.24 27.57
C LEU A 254 21.70 -53.58 28.02
N LYS A 255 20.91 -54.21 27.16
CA LYS A 255 21.05 -55.62 26.81
C LYS A 255 20.43 -55.85 25.42
#